data_AF-X1NS35-F1
#
_entry.id   AF-X1NS35-F1
#
_cell.length_a   1.000
_cell.length_b   1.000
_cell.length_c   1.000
_cell.angle_alpha   90.00
_cell.angle_beta   90.00
_cell.angle_gamma   90.00
#
_symmetry.space_group_name_H-M   'P 1'
#
loop_
_entity.id
_entity.type
_entity.pdbx_description
1 polymer ?
#
loop_
_entity_poly.entity_id
_entity_poly.type
_entity_poly.pdbx_seq_one_letter_code
_entity_poly.pdbx_strand_id
1 'polypeptide(L)'
;VSICQVNSSDTNIERVIAYVDGFNLYFGLKSRGWSRYYWLNIQLLAQNLLKPNQRLLVTKYFTARIAGPPDKQERQSTYIEALETLN
;
A
#
# COMPACT_ATOMS: atom_id res chain seq x y z
N VAL A 1 23.71 6.52 46.97
CA VAL A 1 23.69 7.08 45.59
C VAL A 1 23.52 5.92 44.65
N SER A 2 22.29 5.64 44.22
CA SER A 2 22.03 4.65 43.17
C SER A 2 21.23 5.36 42.10
N ILE A 3 21.89 5.61 40.98
CA ILE A 3 21.36 6.30 39.82
C ILE A 3 20.61 5.22 39.03
N CYS A 4 19.29 5.33 38.94
CA CYS A 4 18.50 4.51 38.04
C CYS A 4 18.97 4.79 36.62
N GLN A 5 19.64 3.83 35.97
CA GLN A 5 19.88 3.88 34.53
C GLN A 5 18.54 3.70 33.83
N VAL A 6 17.96 4.80 33.36
CA VAL A 6 16.90 4.75 32.34
C VAL A 6 17.58 4.38 31.04
N ASN A 7 17.44 3.13 30.61
CA ASN A 7 17.86 2.70 29.28
C ASN A 7 17.00 3.41 28.23
N SER A 8 17.52 4.49 27.67
CA SER A 8 16.93 5.21 26.54
C SER A 8 17.11 4.41 25.24
N SER A 9 16.33 3.35 25.05
CA SER A 9 16.04 2.78 23.74
C SER A 9 14.54 2.55 23.59
N ASP A 10 13.77 3.59 23.92
CA ASP A 10 12.36 3.65 23.57
C ASP A 10 12.31 3.96 22.07
N THR A 11 12.45 2.94 21.23
CA THR A 11 12.28 3.09 19.78
C THR A 11 10.83 3.47 19.56
N ASN A 12 10.56 4.77 19.48
CA ASN A 12 9.24 5.28 19.16
C ASN A 12 8.86 4.74 17.77
N ILE A 13 7.98 3.74 17.75
CA ILE A 13 7.54 3.13 16.50
C ILE A 13 6.70 4.16 15.76
N GLU A 14 7.23 4.63 14.64
CA GLU A 14 6.58 5.58 13.76
C GLU A 14 5.38 4.91 13.08
N ARG A 15 4.20 5.51 13.26
CA ARG A 15 2.97 5.03 12.63
C ARG A 15 2.87 5.58 11.21
N VAL A 16 2.73 4.70 10.23
CA VAL A 16 2.67 5.06 8.81
C VAL A 16 1.29 4.73 8.24
N ILE A 17 0.76 5.61 7.39
CA ILE A 17 -0.41 5.35 6.56
C ILE A 17 -0.01 5.52 5.10
N ALA A 18 -0.27 4.51 4.27
CA ALA A 18 0.02 4.57 2.85
C ALA A 18 -1.21 5.02 2.07
N TYR A 19 -1.06 6.05 1.24
CA TYR A 19 -2.09 6.52 0.31
C TYR A 19 -1.61 6.22 -1.10
N VAL A 20 -2.38 5.44 -1.87
CA VAL A 20 -1.98 4.98 -3.20
C VAL A 20 -3.01 5.42 -4.22
N ASP A 21 -2.56 6.17 -5.22
CA ASP A 21 -3.34 6.53 -6.40
C ASP A 21 -3.21 5.44 -7.46
N GLY A 22 -4.31 4.75 -7.73
CA GLY A 22 -4.40 3.63 -8.67
C GLY A 22 -4.20 4.02 -10.13
N PHE A 23 -4.58 5.22 -10.55
CA PHE A 23 -4.32 5.65 -11.92
C PHE A 23 -2.85 5.95 -12.14
N ASN A 24 -2.25 6.71 -11.22
CA ASN A 24 -0.82 7.00 -11.31
C ASN A 24 0.02 5.72 -11.25
N LEU A 25 -0.33 4.80 -10.36
CA LEU A 25 0.31 3.49 -10.30
C LEU A 25 0.13 2.71 -11.62
N TYR A 26 -1.10 2.55 -12.09
CA TYR A 26 -1.41 1.79 -13.31
C TYR A 26 -0.70 2.35 -14.54
N PHE A 27 -0.77 3.66 -14.78
CA PHE A 27 -0.12 4.28 -15.93
C PHE A 27 1.40 4.26 -15.80
N GLY A 28 1.95 4.41 -14.60
CA GLY A 28 3.37 4.21 -14.32
C GLY A 28 3.85 2.82 -14.71
N LEU A 29 3.15 1.77 -14.24
CA LEU A 29 3.45 0.38 -14.60
C LEU A 29 3.31 0.12 -16.10
N LYS A 30 2.24 0.65 -16.71
CA LYS A 30 1.97 0.52 -18.14
C LYS A 30 3.07 1.15 -18.99
N SER A 31 3.54 2.35 -18.63
CA SER A 31 4.61 3.06 -19.34
C SER A 31 5.94 2.29 -19.34
N ARG A 32 6.19 1.51 -18.28
CA ARG A 32 7.37 0.64 -18.13
C ARG A 32 7.18 -0.76 -18.73
N GLY A 33 6.00 -1.07 -19.28
CA GLY A 33 5.68 -2.40 -19.80
C GLY A 33 5.54 -3.47 -18.71
N TRP A 34 5.30 -3.08 -17.46
CA TRP A 34 5.26 -3.99 -16.31
C TRP A 34 3.89 -4.59 -16.06
N SER A 35 3.31 -5.21 -17.08
CA SER A 35 1.96 -5.80 -17.04
C SER A 35 1.78 -6.86 -15.96
N ARG A 36 2.84 -7.60 -15.59
CA ARG A 36 2.82 -8.58 -14.49
C ARG A 36 2.47 -8.00 -13.12
N TYR A 37 2.64 -6.69 -12.92
CA TYR A 37 2.36 -6.04 -11.64
C TYR A 37 0.99 -5.36 -11.59
N TYR A 38 0.11 -5.59 -12.56
CA TYR A 38 -1.26 -5.04 -12.50
C TYR A 38 -2.09 -5.61 -11.35
N TRP A 39 -1.73 -6.80 -10.86
CA TRP A 39 -2.36 -7.47 -9.71
C TRP A 39 -1.52 -7.37 -8.44
N LEU A 40 -0.75 -6.28 -8.30
CA LEU A 40 0.13 -6.12 -7.15
C LEU A 40 -0.67 -6.07 -5.85
N ASN A 41 -0.21 -6.78 -4.82
CA ASN A 41 -0.70 -6.56 -3.47
C ASN A 41 -0.11 -5.23 -2.94
N ILE A 42 -0.95 -4.20 -2.91
CA ILE A 42 -0.54 -2.84 -2.58
C ILE A 42 -0.18 -2.72 -1.08
N GLN A 43 -0.87 -3.45 -0.22
CA GLN A 43 -0.55 -3.48 1.21
C GLN A 43 0.83 -4.10 1.45
N LEU A 44 1.14 -5.22 0.77
CA LEU A 44 2.45 -5.85 0.86
C LEU A 44 3.54 -4.97 0.25
N LEU A 45 3.27 -4.25 -0.86
CA LEU A 45 4.20 -3.24 -1.37
C LEU A 45 4.49 -2.18 -0.30
N ALA A 46 3.44 -1.60 0.32
CA ALA A 46 3.60 -0.58 1.34
C ALA A 46 4.39 -1.10 2.56
N GLN A 47 4.15 -2.35 2.99
CA GLN A 47 4.90 -3.00 4.07
C GLN A 47 6.39 -3.14 3.73
N ASN A 48 6.72 -3.56 2.50
CA ASN A 48 8.11 -3.72 2.05
C ASN A 48 8.86 -2.38 1.91
N LEU A 49 8.16 -1.25 1.86
CA LEU A 49 8.75 0.09 1.81
C LEU A 49 8.99 0.71 3.19
N LEU A 50 8.51 0.07 4.27
CA LEU A 50 8.70 0.58 5.63
C LEU A 50 10.15 0.48 6.08
N LYS A 51 10.57 1.43 6.92
CA LYS A 51 11.83 1.33 7.67
C LYS A 51 11.68 0.42 8.90
N PRO A 52 12.79 -0.11 9.47
CA PRO A 52 12.74 -0.98 10.64
C PRO A 52 12.01 -0.40 11.87
N ASN A 53 11.96 0.93 12.01
CA ASN A 53 11.29 1.64 13.10
C ASN A 53 9.86 2.09 12.77
N GLN A 54 9.28 1.61 11.66
CA GLN A 54 7.96 2.02 11.17
C GLN A 54 6.96 0.88 11.20
N ARG A 55 5.70 1.20 11.50
CA ARG A 55 4.56 0.27 11.43
C ARG A 55 3.47 0.84 10.54
N LEU A 56 3.13 0.12 9.48
CA LEU A 56 1.98 0.43 8.64
C LEU A 56 0.69 0.18 9.42
N LEU A 57 -0.14 1.21 9.54
CA LEU A 57 -1.46 1.13 10.15
C LEU A 57 -2.53 0.75 9.13
N VAL A 58 -2.53 1.42 7.98
CA VAL A 58 -3.55 1.22 6.94
C VAL A 58 -2.99 1.60 5.59
N THR A 59 -3.48 0.91 4.55
CA THR A 59 -3.24 1.25 3.15
C THR A 59 -4.55 1.71 2.55
N LYS A 60 -4.61 2.94 2.04
CA LYS A 60 -5.78 3.49 1.38
C LYS A 60 -5.51 3.55 -0.12
N TYR A 61 -6.29 2.78 -0.88
CA TYR A 61 -6.22 2.73 -2.32
C TYR A 61 -7.33 3.57 -2.96
N PHE A 62 -6.95 4.51 -3.81
CA PHE A 62 -7.88 5.42 -4.48
C PHE A 62 -7.78 5.21 -5.99
N THR A 63 -8.87 4.82 -6.63
CA THR A 63 -8.97 4.72 -8.08
C THR A 63 -10.35 5.19 -8.52
N ALA A 64 -10.46 5.87 -9.67
CA ALA A 64 -11.80 6.05 -10.24
C ALA A 64 -12.23 4.77 -10.96
N ARG A 65 -13.54 4.53 -10.98
CA ARG A 65 -14.15 3.44 -11.76
C ARG A 65 -13.96 3.73 -13.25
N ILE A 66 -13.49 2.75 -14.00
CA ILE A 66 -13.29 2.87 -15.45
C ILE A 66 -14.68 2.74 -16.10
N ALA A 67 -15.06 3.68 -16.97
CA ALA A 67 -16.33 3.62 -17.72
C ALA A 67 -16.23 2.84 -19.05
N GLY A 68 -15.07 2.20 -19.29
CA GLY A 68 -14.73 1.50 -20.54
C GLY A 68 -15.47 0.18 -20.74
N PRO A 69 -15.04 -0.67 -21.70
CA PRO A 69 -15.76 -1.88 -22.06
C PRO A 69 -15.96 -2.83 -20.85
N PRO A 70 -17.08 -3.59 -20.81
CA PRO A 70 -17.51 -4.33 -19.61
C PRO A 70 -16.43 -5.25 -19.01
N ASP A 71 -15.61 -5.87 -19.86
CA ASP A 71 -14.51 -6.77 -19.47
C ASP A 71 -13.43 -6.08 -18.60
N LYS A 72 -13.16 -4.80 -18.87
CA LYS A 72 -12.20 -4.01 -18.09
C LYS A 72 -12.78 -3.54 -16.77
N GLN A 73 -14.08 -3.27 -16.74
CA GLN A 73 -14.78 -2.91 -15.51
C GLN A 73 -14.79 -4.09 -14.54
N GLU A 74 -15.10 -5.30 -15.04
CA GLU A 74 -15.11 -6.52 -14.24
C GLU A 74 -13.75 -6.77 -13.60
N ARG A 75 -12.66 -6.74 -14.39
CA ARG A 75 -11.29 -6.90 -13.86
C ARG A 75 -10.95 -5.87 -12.78
N GLN A 76 -11.36 -4.62 -12.97
CA GLN A 76 -11.12 -3.58 -11.98
C GLN A 76 -11.92 -3.83 -10.70
N SER A 77 -13.19 -4.23 -10.82
CA SER A 77 -14.03 -4.57 -9.67
C SER A 77 -13.44 -5.73 -8.88
N THR A 78 -13.07 -6.83 -9.55
CA THR A 78 -12.43 -7.99 -8.90
C THR A 78 -11.15 -7.58 -8.16
N TYR A 79 -10.34 -6.71 -8.75
CA TYR A 79 -9.12 -6.24 -8.10
C TYR A 79 -9.41 -5.37 -6.87
N ILE A 80 -10.38 -4.46 -6.94
CA ILE A 80 -10.78 -3.62 -5.81
C ILE A 80 -11.36 -4.48 -4.69
N GLU A 81 -12.25 -5.42 -5.00
CA GLU A 81 -12.84 -6.36 -4.04
C GLU A 81 -11.74 -7.18 -3.34
N ALA A 82 -10.75 -7.68 -4.09
CA ALA A 82 -9.61 -8.38 -3.51
C ALA A 82 -8.80 -7.49 -2.55
N LEU A 83 -8.60 -6.21 -2.87
CA LEU A 83 -7.91 -5.27 -1.99
C LEU A 83 -8.72 -4.94 -0.73
N GLU A 84 -10.05 -4.92 -0.81
CA GLU A 84 -10.93 -4.68 0.34
C GLU A 84 -10.85 -5.81 1.38
N THR A 85 -10.53 -7.04 0.96
CA THR A 85 -10.31 -8.17 1.90
C THR A 85 -9.05 -8.05 2.75
N LEU A 86 -8.14 -7.12 2.42
CA LEU A 86 -6.87 -6.92 3.12
C LEU A 86 -6.96 -5.88 4.26
N ASN A 87 -8.14 -5.26 4.45
CA ASN A 87 -8.40 -4.27 5.50
C ASN A 87 -8.65 -4.90 6.87
#